data_AF-A0A976E798-F1
#
_entry.id   AF-A0A976E798-F1
#
_cell.length_a   1.000
_cell.length_b   1.000
_cell.length_c   1.000
_cell.angle_alpha   90.00
_cell.angle_beta   90.00
_cell.angle_gamma   90.00
#
_symmetry.space_group_name_H-M   'P 1'
#
loop_
_entity.id
_entity.type
_entity.pdbx_description
1 polymer ?
#
loop_
_entity_poly.entity_id
_entity_poly.type
_entity_poly.pdbx_seq_one_letter_code
_entity_poly.pdbx_strand_id
1 'polypeptide(L)'
;MQVCRIAAFTENGAGGNPAGVVLADSLPSASEMQRIATEVGYSETVFAAPTPEGWTTRYFSPETEVPFCGHATIALGAVLAAENGNSRYRLLLQTGEIEVEAS
;
A
#
# COMPACT_ATOMS: atom_id res chain seq x y z
N MET A 1 4.15 -10.70 7.91
CA MET A 1 3.17 -10.06 7.01
C MET A 1 2.04 -9.51 7.85
N GLN A 2 1.80 -8.21 7.78
CA GLN A 2 0.78 -7.50 8.54
C GLN A 2 -0.21 -6.86 7.57
N VAL A 3 -1.52 -7.04 7.81
CA VAL A 3 -2.60 -6.46 7.01
C VAL A 3 -3.25 -5.34 7.81
N CYS A 4 -3.03 -4.10 7.39
CA CYS A 4 -3.68 -2.91 7.93
C CYS A 4 -4.89 -2.53 7.08
N ARG A 5 -5.99 -2.13 7.73
CA ARG A 5 -7.19 -1.59 7.09
C ARG A 5 -7.35 -0.15 7.54
N ILE A 6 -7.07 0.79 6.65
CA ILE A 6 -7.12 2.22 6.97
C ILE A 6 -7.81 2.98 5.85
N ALA A 7 -8.33 4.16 6.14
CA ALA A 7 -8.88 5.05 5.13
C ALA A 7 -7.89 6.18 4.82
N ALA A 8 -7.66 6.43 3.54
CA ALA A 8 -6.98 7.64 3.08
C ALA A 8 -7.96 8.82 3.08
N PHE A 9 -7.44 10.05 3.17
CA PHE A 9 -8.25 11.27 3.13
C PHE A 9 -9.33 11.34 4.22
N THR A 10 -9.02 10.83 5.41
CA THR A 10 -9.89 11.03 6.58
C THR A 10 -9.73 12.43 7.13
N GLU A 11 -10.81 12.97 7.69
CA GLU A 11 -10.79 14.20 8.47
C GLU A 11 -11.32 13.87 9.87
N ASN A 12 -10.52 14.11 10.91
CA ASN A 12 -10.87 13.79 12.30
C ASN A 12 -11.33 12.33 12.51
N GLY A 13 -10.75 11.38 11.77
CA GLY A 13 -11.10 9.96 11.84
C GLY A 13 -12.42 9.57 11.16
N ALA A 14 -13.06 10.50 10.44
CA ALA A 14 -14.30 10.24 9.70
C ALA A 14 -14.10 10.32 8.18
N GLY A 15 -14.93 9.57 7.45
CA GLY A 15 -14.93 9.55 5.99
C GLY A 15 -13.70 8.87 5.36
N GLY A 16 -13.30 9.36 4.19
CA GLY A 16 -12.15 8.86 3.45
C GLY A 16 -12.42 7.66 2.54
N ASN A 17 -11.35 7.16 1.92
CA ASN A 17 -11.37 6.02 1.02
C ASN A 17 -10.61 4.82 1.63
N PRO A 18 -11.29 3.73 2.03
CA PRO A 18 -10.67 2.55 2.60
C PRO A 18 -9.68 1.87 1.65
N ALA A 19 -8.53 1.49 2.17
CA ALA A 19 -7.53 0.69 1.48
C ALA A 19 -6.95 -0.40 2.40
N GLY A 20 -6.65 -1.55 1.82
CA GLY A 20 -5.79 -2.53 2.45
C GLY A 20 -4.33 -2.11 2.30
N VAL A 21 -3.53 -2.24 3.34
CA VAL A 21 -2.08 -2.05 3.29
C VAL A 21 -1.42 -3.29 3.86
N VAL A 22 -0.53 -3.91 3.09
CA VAL A 22 0.21 -5.11 3.50
C VAL A 22 1.70 -4.83 3.47
N LEU A 23 2.33 -4.87 4.64
CA LEU A 23 3.78 -4.84 4.78
C LEU A 23 4.32 -6.26 4.98
N ALA A 24 5.35 -6.61 4.22
CA ALA A 24 6.03 -7.90 4.28
C ALA A 24 7.54 -7.74 4.12
N ASP A 25 8.32 -8.70 4.63
CA ASP A 25 9.79 -8.71 4.45
C ASP A 25 10.18 -8.92 2.99
N SER A 26 9.33 -9.64 2.24
CA SER A 26 9.40 -9.83 0.79
C SER A 26 8.00 -9.95 0.23
N LEU A 27 7.75 -9.45 -0.99
CA LEU A 27 6.45 -9.58 -1.62
C LEU A 27 6.12 -11.06 -1.89
N PRO A 28 4.90 -11.53 -1.55
CA PRO A 28 4.49 -12.87 -1.88
C PRO A 28 4.19 -12.99 -3.38
N SER A 29 3.80 -14.19 -3.86
CA SER A 29 3.45 -14.38 -5.26
C SER A 29 2.26 -13.51 -5.66
N ALA A 30 2.13 -13.19 -6.96
CA ALA A 30 0.99 -12.42 -7.47
C ALA A 30 -0.36 -13.09 -7.13
N SER A 31 -0.42 -14.42 -7.17
CA SER A 31 -1.62 -15.18 -6.80
C SER A 31 -1.98 -15.08 -5.31
N GLU A 32 -0.98 -15.01 -4.44
CA GLU A 32 -1.17 -14.79 -3.00
C GLU A 32 -1.67 -13.37 -2.72
N MET A 33 -1.03 -12.36 -3.33
CA MET A 33 -1.46 -10.97 -3.20
C MET A 33 -2.88 -10.76 -3.71
N GLN A 34 -3.23 -11.36 -4.85
CA GLN A 34 -4.59 -11.31 -5.38
C GLN A 34 -5.60 -11.91 -4.40
N ARG A 35 -5.31 -13.08 -3.82
CA ARG A 35 -6.20 -13.72 -2.84
C ARG A 35 -6.40 -12.85 -1.60
N ILE A 36 -5.30 -12.30 -1.07
CA ILE A 36 -5.36 -11.39 0.08
C ILE A 36 -6.18 -10.15 -0.26
N ALA A 37 -6.01 -9.55 -1.44
CA ALA A 37 -6.81 -8.39 -1.86
C ALA A 37 -8.30 -8.71 -1.95
N THR A 38 -8.66 -9.89 -2.47
CA THR A 38 -10.04 -10.39 -2.48
C THR A 38 -10.59 -10.57 -1.06
N GLU A 39 -9.81 -11.12 -0.13
CA GLU A 39 -10.20 -11.31 1.28
C GLU A 39 -10.30 -9.98 2.07
N VAL A 40 -9.46 -8.99 1.74
CA VAL A 40 -9.55 -7.65 2.33
C VAL A 40 -10.86 -6.97 1.93
N GLY A 41 -11.28 -7.11 0.68
CA GLY A 41 -12.61 -6.69 0.21
C GLY A 41 -12.81 -5.18 0.03
N TYR A 42 -11.73 -4.39 0.06
CA TYR A 42 -11.77 -2.97 -0.33
C TYR A 42 -11.45 -2.80 -1.80
N SER A 43 -11.70 -1.60 -2.33
CA SER A 43 -11.45 -1.26 -3.74
C SER A 43 -10.02 -1.61 -4.15
N GLU A 44 -9.03 -1.29 -3.30
CA GLU A 44 -7.64 -1.64 -3.52
C GLU A 44 -6.92 -2.07 -2.22
N THR A 45 -5.98 -2.99 -2.39
CA THR A 45 -4.97 -3.38 -1.41
C THR A 45 -3.59 -3.12 -2.00
N VAL A 46 -2.75 -2.37 -1.29
CA VAL A 46 -1.36 -2.15 -1.64
C VAL A 46 -0.44 -3.07 -0.82
N PHE A 47 0.51 -3.69 -1.50
CA PHE A 47 1.53 -4.55 -0.93
C PHE A 47 2.88 -3.88 -1.07
N ALA A 48 3.66 -3.82 0.01
CA ALA A 48 4.99 -3.25 0.00
C ALA A 48 6.00 -4.12 0.76
N ALA A 49 7.22 -4.17 0.24
CA ALA A 49 8.37 -4.81 0.90
C ALA A 49 9.63 -3.94 0.70
N PRO A 50 10.54 -3.91 1.70
CA PRO A 50 11.74 -3.08 1.63
C PRO A 50 12.76 -3.63 0.60
N THR A 51 13.47 -2.72 -0.05
CA THR A 51 14.64 -2.99 -0.91
C THR A 51 15.76 -2.00 -0.57
N PRO A 52 17.00 -2.20 -1.06
CA PRO A 52 18.08 -1.22 -0.85
C PRO A 52 17.78 0.17 -1.42
N GLU A 53 16.92 0.27 -2.44
CA GLU A 53 16.58 1.51 -3.16
C GLU A 53 15.25 2.14 -2.72
N GLY A 54 14.45 1.48 -1.88
CA GLY A 54 13.14 1.96 -1.45
C GLY A 54 12.19 0.82 -1.07
N TRP A 55 10.95 0.90 -1.53
CA TRP A 55 9.91 -0.10 -1.28
C TRP A 55 9.34 -0.62 -2.59
N THR A 56 9.54 -1.91 -2.89
CA THR A 56 8.82 -2.52 -4.01
C THR A 56 7.34 -2.56 -3.67
N THR A 57 6.50 -2.04 -4.56
CA THR A 57 5.08 -1.76 -4.29
C THR A 57 4.20 -2.26 -5.41
N ARG A 58 3.12 -2.96 -5.06
CA ARG A 58 2.12 -3.49 -6.01
C ARG A 58 0.70 -3.23 -5.51
N TYR A 59 -0.23 -3.02 -6.43
CA TYR A 59 -1.62 -2.67 -6.11
C TYR A 59 -2.56 -3.71 -6.71
N PHE A 60 -3.50 -4.18 -5.93
CA PHE A 60 -4.49 -5.16 -6.36
C PHE A 60 -5.88 -4.66 -5.99
N SER A 61 -6.79 -4.67 -6.96
CA SER A 61 -8.22 -4.74 -6.66
C SER A 61 -8.58 -6.17 -6.26
N PRO A 62 -9.81 -6.43 -5.77
CA PRO A 62 -10.29 -7.79 -5.53
C PRO A 62 -10.26 -8.71 -6.76
N GLU A 63 -10.18 -8.14 -7.97
CA GLU A 63 -10.28 -8.87 -9.23
C GLU A 63 -8.95 -8.99 -9.98
N THR A 64 -8.09 -7.96 -9.92
CA THR A 64 -6.85 -7.93 -10.70
C THR A 64 -5.79 -7.02 -10.08
N GLU A 65 -4.54 -7.23 -10.46
CA GLU A 65 -3.49 -6.21 -10.29
C GLU A 65 -3.81 -4.96 -11.12
N VAL A 66 -3.52 -3.80 -10.55
CA VAL A 66 -3.62 -2.49 -11.21
C VAL A 66 -2.26 -1.79 -11.17
N PRO A 67 -1.92 -0.96 -12.17
CA PRO A 67 -0.57 -0.38 -12.26
C PRO A 67 -0.27 0.62 -11.14
N PHE A 68 -1.30 1.32 -10.63
CA PHE A 68 -1.17 2.34 -9.59
C PHE A 68 -2.53 2.65 -8.97
N CYS A 69 -2.55 3.00 -7.67
CA CYS A 69 -3.73 3.55 -7.01
C CYS A 69 -3.34 4.64 -5.99
N GLY A 70 -3.85 5.86 -6.20
CA GLY A 70 -3.48 7.04 -5.40
C GLY A 70 -3.89 6.97 -3.93
N HIS A 71 -5.13 6.59 -3.62
CA HIS A 71 -5.59 6.54 -2.23
C HIS A 71 -4.90 5.41 -1.45
N ALA A 72 -4.66 4.26 -2.08
CA ALA A 72 -3.87 3.19 -1.49
C ALA A 72 -2.40 3.62 -1.25
N THR A 73 -1.83 4.44 -2.14
CA THR A 73 -0.49 5.03 -1.94
C THR A 73 -0.43 5.94 -0.71
N ILE A 74 -1.44 6.81 -0.53
CA ILE A 74 -1.55 7.67 0.65
C ILE A 74 -1.72 6.84 1.93
N ALA A 75 -2.55 5.79 1.88
CA ALA A 75 -2.68 4.83 2.97
C ALA A 75 -1.33 4.16 3.30
N LEU A 76 -0.60 3.66 2.30
CA LEU A 76 0.73 3.08 2.51
C LEU A 76 1.69 4.08 3.17
N GLY A 77 1.74 5.33 2.71
CA GLY A 77 2.57 6.37 3.30
C GLY A 77 2.30 6.58 4.78
N ALA A 78 1.02 6.61 5.19
CA ALA A 78 0.63 6.72 6.60
C ALA A 78 1.09 5.52 7.44
N VAL A 79 0.97 4.29 6.91
CA VAL A 79 1.45 3.08 7.60
C VAL A 79 2.98 3.07 7.70
N LEU A 80 3.69 3.40 6.62
CA LEU A 80 5.15 3.47 6.61
C LEU A 80 5.67 4.50 7.62
N ALA A 81 5.01 5.65 7.71
CA ALA A 81 5.37 6.69 8.67
C ALA A 81 5.11 6.27 10.12
N ALA A 82 4.03 5.53 10.38
CA ALA A 82 3.76 4.99 11.71
C ALA A 82 4.82 3.97 12.16
N GLU A 83 5.33 3.15 11.23
CA GLU A 83 6.32 2.10 11.55
C GLU A 83 7.77 2.61 11.54
N ASN A 84 8.11 3.56 10.66
CA ASN A 84 9.51 3.96 10.39
C ASN A 84 9.78 5.47 10.60
N GLY A 85 8.76 6.26 10.95
CA GLY A 85 8.86 7.70 11.18
C GLY A 85 8.58 8.57 9.94
N ASN A 86 8.46 9.88 10.14
CA ASN A 86 8.21 10.82 9.04
C ASN A 86 9.43 10.89 8.12
N SER A 87 9.21 10.65 6.83
CA SER A 87 10.25 10.56 5.81
C SER A 87 9.64 10.66 4.41
N ARG A 88 10.52 10.71 3.41
CA ARG A 88 10.16 10.51 2.01
C ARG A 88 10.43 9.06 1.62
N TYR A 89 9.37 8.33 1.27
CA TYR A 89 9.42 6.93 0.88
C TYR A 89 9.38 6.81 -0.63
N ARG A 90 10.43 6.23 -1.21
CA ARG A 90 10.48 5.88 -2.64
C ARG A 90 9.78 4.54 -2.86
N LEU A 91 8.78 4.54 -3.74
CA LEU A 91 7.98 3.37 -4.09
C LEU A 91 8.34 2.93 -5.51
N LEU A 92 8.79 1.69 -5.63
CA LEU A 92 9.24 1.07 -6.87
C LEU A 92 8.11 0.20 -7.42
N LEU A 93 7.45 0.67 -8.49
CA LEU A 93 6.32 0.02 -9.15
C LEU A 93 6.81 -0.74 -10.39
N GLN A 94 5.96 -1.60 -10.95
CA GLN A 94 6.27 -2.24 -12.24
C GLN A 94 6.39 -1.24 -13.39
N THR A 95 5.62 -0.15 -13.33
CA THR A 95 5.51 0.84 -14.41
C THR A 95 6.42 2.07 -14.20
N GLY A 96 7.22 2.09 -13.14
CA GLY A 96 8.08 3.22 -12.82
C GLY A 96 8.28 3.39 -11.32
N GLU A 97 8.55 4.61 -10.89
CA GLU A 97 8.73 4.94 -9.48
C GLU A 97 7.96 6.21 -9.11
N ILE A 98 7.52 6.27 -7.87
CA ILE A 98 6.88 7.44 -7.27
C ILE A 98 7.43 7.65 -5.86
N GLU A 99 7.20 8.83 -5.30
CA GLU A 99 7.55 9.14 -3.92
C GLU A 99 6.29 9.52 -3.14
N VAL A 100 6.22 9.09 -1.88
CA VAL A 100 5.25 9.59 -0.91
C VAL A 100 6.00 10.22 0.25
N GLU A 101 5.67 11.48 0.56
CA GLU A 101 6.25 12.20 1.69
C GLU A 101 5.26 12.20 2.85
N ALA A 102 5.72 11.73 4.01
CA ALA A 102 4.96 11.79 5.26
C ALA A 102 5.66 12.78 6.20
N SER A 103 4.94 13.81 6.62
CA SER A 103 5.47 14.96 7.38
C SER A 103 4.61 15.30 8.58
#